data_AF-A0A238D4Z3-F1
#
_entry.id   AF-A0A238D4Z3-F1
#
_cell.length_a   1.000
_cell.length_b   1.000
_cell.length_c   1.000
_cell.angle_alpha   90.00
_cell.angle_beta   90.00
_cell.angle_gamma   90.00
#
_symmetry.space_group_name_H-M   'P 1'
#
loop_
_entity.id
_entity.type
_entity.pdbx_description
1 polymer ?
#
loop_
_entity_poly.entity_id
_entity_poly.type
_entity_poly.pdbx_seq_one_letter_code
_entity_poly.pdbx_strand_id
1 'polypeptide(L)'
;MVEQWIQDWGYAAVAIGAFAEGETVLLAAGYAAHAGLLDWWLVAAVAAVAATAGDQSFYWIGRLWGARLLARFPRLAAQFPRVADLLRRYPHWAIVGVRFLYGLRIAGPIIIGTAGVPPWRFALFNAIGALLWAPLIAGLGWGFGRALSGLSSQIQRVELGLLILVGLVVAFAVLMRWRAGRRASRSK
;
A
#
# COMPACT_ATOMS: atom_id res chain seq x y z
N MET A 1 0.28 16.06 17.26
CA MET A 1 1.74 15.97 16.99
C MET A 1 2.03 14.97 15.87
N VAL A 2 1.64 13.69 16.01
CA VAL A 2 1.86 12.68 14.95
C VAL A 2 1.11 12.98 13.65
N GLU A 3 -0.16 13.41 13.74
CA GLU A 3 -0.96 13.78 12.56
C GLU A 3 -0.33 14.91 11.74
N GLN A 4 0.21 15.91 12.43
CA GLN A 4 0.87 17.07 11.82
C GLN A 4 2.16 16.64 11.10
N TRP A 5 2.95 15.76 11.72
CA TRP A 5 4.12 15.15 11.07
C TRP A 5 3.76 14.36 9.81
N ILE A 6 2.63 13.66 9.80
CA ILE A 6 2.16 12.90 8.63
C ILE A 6 1.72 13.86 7.51
N GLN A 7 1.08 14.98 7.86
CA GLN A 7 0.70 15.99 6.87
C GLN A 7 1.93 16.66 6.24
N ASP A 8 2.95 16.94 7.05
CA ASP A 8 4.17 17.62 6.59
C ASP A 8 5.10 16.70 5.78
N TRP A 9 5.26 15.43 6.20
CA TRP A 9 6.25 14.51 5.62
C TRP A 9 5.66 13.30 4.89
N GLY A 10 4.35 13.08 4.96
CA GLY A 10 3.69 11.90 4.40
C GLY A 10 3.88 11.77 2.90
N TYR A 11 3.80 12.88 2.15
CA TYR A 11 4.04 12.87 0.70
C TYR A 11 5.51 12.59 0.34
N ALA A 12 6.46 13.06 1.15
CA ALA A 12 7.87 12.74 0.97
C ALA A 12 8.14 11.26 1.24
N ALA A 13 7.53 10.69 2.28
CA ALA A 13 7.59 9.27 2.56
C ALA A 13 6.99 8.44 1.40
N VAL A 14 5.85 8.87 0.85
CA VAL A 14 5.25 8.25 -0.35
C VAL A 14 6.20 8.30 -1.53
N ALA A 15 6.82 9.45 -1.79
CA ALA A 15 7.75 9.60 -2.90
C ALA A 15 8.97 8.67 -2.75
N ILE A 16 9.62 8.68 -1.58
CA ILE A 16 10.79 7.84 -1.30
C ILE A 16 10.41 6.36 -1.34
N GLY A 17 9.29 5.99 -0.71
CA GLY A 17 8.77 4.64 -0.71
C GLY A 17 8.47 4.16 -2.13
N ALA A 18 7.66 4.89 -2.89
CA ALA A 18 7.28 4.52 -4.25
C ALA A 18 8.47 4.49 -5.22
N PHE A 19 9.50 5.32 -4.99
CA PHE A 19 10.76 5.27 -5.75
C PHE A 19 11.55 3.99 -5.49
N ALA A 20 11.65 3.57 -4.22
CA ALA A 20 12.52 2.47 -3.82
C ALA A 20 11.93 1.09 -4.11
N GLU A 21 10.68 0.83 -3.70
CA GLU A 21 9.86 -0.40 -3.92
C GLU A 21 8.72 -0.52 -2.85
N GLY A 22 8.18 0.59 -2.38
CA GLY A 22 7.31 0.66 -1.21
C GLY A 22 5.83 0.47 -1.52
N GLU A 23 5.42 -0.70 -1.99
CA GLU A 23 4.00 -1.08 -2.02
C GLU A 23 3.38 -0.94 -0.63
N THR A 24 4.11 -1.35 0.40
CA THR A 24 3.74 -1.19 1.81
C THR A 24 3.55 0.28 2.18
N VAL A 25 4.44 1.17 1.73
CA VAL A 25 4.34 2.61 2.00
C VAL A 25 3.11 3.20 1.31
N LEU A 26 2.83 2.78 0.08
CA LEU A 26 1.66 3.25 -0.65
C LEU A 26 0.34 2.71 -0.07
N LEU A 27 0.32 1.46 0.42
CA LEU A 27 -0.80 0.91 1.18
C LEU A 27 -1.04 1.70 2.48
N ALA A 28 0.03 1.99 3.23
CA ALA A 28 -0.06 2.79 4.45
C ALA A 28 -0.52 4.23 4.16
N ALA A 29 -0.06 4.83 3.07
CA ALA A 29 -0.50 6.15 2.64
C ALA A 29 -1.97 6.15 2.17
N GLY A 30 -2.43 5.09 1.51
CA GLY A 30 -3.84 4.88 1.19
C GLY A 30 -4.71 4.78 2.44
N TYR A 31 -4.24 4.07 3.47
CA TYR A 31 -4.89 4.03 4.78
C TYR A 31 -4.90 5.43 5.45
N ALA A 32 -3.78 6.14 5.43
CA ALA A 32 -3.70 7.51 5.97
C ALA A 32 -4.64 8.47 5.23
N ALA A 33 -4.83 8.28 3.93
CA ALA A 33 -5.81 9.02 3.16
C ALA A 33 -7.26 8.69 3.55
N HIS A 34 -7.55 7.43 3.91
CA HIS A 34 -8.85 7.07 4.50
C HIS A 34 -9.10 7.77 5.84
N ALA A 35 -8.05 7.91 6.65
CA ALA A 35 -8.10 8.63 7.92
C ALA A 35 -8.18 10.16 7.77
N GLY A 36 -8.19 10.69 6.53
CA GLY A 36 -8.24 12.13 6.26
C GLY A 36 -6.92 12.87 6.49
N LEU A 37 -5.82 12.14 6.68
CA LEU A 37 -4.49 12.73 6.92
C LEU A 37 -3.78 13.13 5.63
N LEU A 38 -4.10 12.47 4.52
CA LEU A 38 -3.55 12.74 3.19
C LEU A 38 -4.67 12.79 2.16
N ASP A 39 -4.49 13.60 1.12
CA ASP A 39 -5.34 13.54 -0.07
C ASP A 39 -4.98 12.32 -0.93
N TRP A 40 -5.97 11.51 -1.28
CA TRP A 40 -5.78 10.27 -2.02
C TRP A 40 -5.28 10.50 -3.46
N TRP A 41 -5.75 11.55 -4.14
CA TRP A 41 -5.32 11.87 -5.51
C TRP A 41 -3.87 12.33 -5.51
N LEU A 42 -3.47 13.14 -4.52
CA LEU A 42 -2.07 13.54 -4.36
C LEU A 42 -1.17 12.34 -4.04
N VAL A 43 -1.60 11.42 -3.17
CA VAL A 43 -0.87 10.17 -2.91
C VAL A 43 -0.66 9.38 -4.19
N ALA A 44 -1.72 9.16 -4.97
CA ALA A 44 -1.63 8.42 -6.23
C ALA A 44 -0.72 9.12 -7.26
N ALA A 45 -0.83 10.44 -7.40
CA ALA A 45 -0.02 11.23 -8.32
C ALA A 45 1.47 11.22 -7.94
N VAL A 46 1.79 11.50 -6.67
CA VAL A 46 3.17 11.49 -6.16
C VAL A 46 3.79 10.11 -6.30
N ALA A 47 3.04 9.06 -5.94
CA ALA A 47 3.52 7.68 -6.08
C ALA A 47 3.76 7.30 -7.54
N ALA A 48 2.88 7.69 -8.47
CA ALA A 48 3.05 7.42 -9.89
C ALA A 48 4.33 8.08 -10.42
N VAL A 49 4.53 9.37 -10.14
CA VAL A 49 5.72 10.11 -10.59
C VAL A 49 7.01 9.53 -10.00
N ALA A 50 7.04 9.32 -8.69
CA ALA A 50 8.23 8.82 -8.01
C ALA A 50 8.60 7.40 -8.47
N ALA A 51 7.60 6.52 -8.61
CA ALA A 51 7.82 5.17 -9.09
C ALA A 51 8.27 5.15 -10.56
N THR A 52 7.69 5.98 -11.43
CA THR A 52 8.17 6.12 -12.81
C THR A 52 9.62 6.57 -12.86
N ALA A 53 10.02 7.52 -12.01
CA ALA A 53 11.41 8.00 -11.93
C ALA A 53 12.39 6.92 -11.45
N GLY A 54 12.02 6.13 -10.44
CA GLY A 54 12.82 5.01 -9.94
C GLY A 54 13.03 3.94 -11.02
N ASP A 55 11.94 3.52 -11.65
CA ASP A 55 11.99 2.52 -12.73
C ASP A 55 12.79 3.02 -13.95
N GLN A 56 12.74 4.33 -14.24
CA GLN A 56 13.57 4.93 -15.29
C GLN A 56 15.07 4.86 -14.96
N SER A 57 15.43 5.01 -13.70
CA SER A 57 16.81 4.88 -13.23
C SER A 57 17.32 3.44 -13.37
N PHE A 58 16.51 2.46 -12.96
CA PHE A 58 16.82 1.04 -13.16
C PHE A 58 16.91 0.64 -14.63
N TYR A 59 16.03 1.19 -15.47
CA TYR A 59 16.11 1.01 -16.91
C TYR A 59 17.44 1.53 -17.49
N TRP A 60 17.90 2.71 -17.07
CA TRP A 60 19.18 3.26 -17.53
C TRP A 60 20.37 2.45 -17.03
N ILE A 61 20.30 1.93 -15.80
CA ILE A 61 21.30 0.98 -15.28
C ILE A 61 21.41 -0.23 -16.21
N GLY A 62 20.27 -0.82 -16.59
CA GLY A 62 20.24 -1.94 -17.54
C GLY A 62 20.74 -1.57 -18.93
N ARG A 63 20.36 -0.40 -19.45
CA ARG A 63 20.75 0.05 -20.79
C ARG A 63 22.25 0.31 -20.91
N LEU A 64 22.88 0.86 -19.87
CA LEU A 64 24.29 1.24 -19.89
C LEU A 64 25.21 0.10 -19.42
N TRP A 65 24.80 -0.66 -18.39
CA TRP A 65 25.64 -1.69 -17.76
C TRP A 65 25.14 -3.12 -17.95
N GLY A 66 24.05 -3.32 -18.71
CA GLY A 66 23.42 -4.63 -18.89
C GLY A 66 24.36 -5.74 -19.38
N ALA A 67 25.25 -5.44 -20.33
CA ALA A 67 26.24 -6.41 -20.80
C ALA A 67 27.20 -6.87 -19.69
N ARG A 68 27.62 -5.94 -18.81
CA ARG A 68 28.47 -6.24 -17.65
C ARG A 68 27.71 -7.04 -16.59
N LEU A 69 26.44 -6.72 -16.37
CA LEU A 69 25.54 -7.47 -15.49
C LEU A 69 25.38 -8.92 -15.98
N LEU A 70 25.08 -9.15 -17.26
CA LEU A 70 24.95 -10.49 -17.82
C LEU A 70 26.26 -11.28 -17.72
N ALA A 71 27.40 -10.65 -17.98
CA ALA A 71 28.71 -11.28 -17.81
C ALA A 71 28.99 -11.69 -16.35
N ARG A 72 28.49 -10.91 -15.37
CA ARG A 72 28.66 -11.20 -13.94
C ARG A 72 27.70 -12.28 -13.42
N PHE A 73 26.54 -12.45 -14.06
CA PHE A 73 25.48 -13.37 -13.63
C PHE A 73 25.14 -14.40 -14.72
N PRO A 74 25.87 -15.53 -14.79
CA PRO A 74 25.72 -16.52 -15.87
C PRO A 74 24.32 -17.15 -15.96
N ARG A 75 23.64 -17.35 -14.82
CA ARG A 75 22.27 -17.88 -14.79
C ARG A 75 21.28 -16.93 -15.45
N LEU A 76 21.44 -15.62 -15.23
CA LEU A 76 20.62 -14.59 -15.86
C LEU A 76 20.93 -14.52 -17.36
N ALA A 77 22.21 -14.57 -17.74
CA ALA A 77 22.64 -14.61 -19.14
C ALA A 77 22.05 -15.80 -19.91
N ALA A 78 21.94 -16.98 -19.29
CA ALA A 78 21.34 -18.15 -19.91
C ALA A 78 19.83 -17.98 -20.19
N GLN A 79 19.11 -17.24 -19.34
CA GLN A 79 17.67 -17.00 -19.49
C GLN A 79 17.36 -15.77 -20.34
N PHE A 80 18.30 -14.83 -20.44
CA PHE A 80 18.12 -13.55 -21.12
C PHE A 80 17.63 -13.66 -22.57
N PRO A 81 18.12 -14.58 -23.43
CA PRO A 81 17.62 -14.70 -24.81
C PRO A 81 16.11 -14.94 -24.90
N ARG A 82 15.55 -15.75 -23.99
CA ARG A 82 14.10 -16.02 -23.95
C ARG A 82 13.31 -14.79 -23.56
N VAL A 83 13.80 -14.04 -22.56
CA VAL A 83 13.15 -12.81 -22.10
C VAL A 83 13.27 -11.71 -23.16
N ALA A 84 14.41 -11.60 -23.81
CA ALA A 84 14.62 -10.66 -24.91
C ALA A 84 13.71 -10.94 -26.11
N ASP A 85 13.48 -12.22 -26.44
CA ASP A 85 12.54 -12.60 -27.50
C ASP A 85 11.09 -12.24 -27.14
N LEU A 86 10.67 -12.49 -25.90
CA LEU A 86 9.36 -12.07 -25.40
C LEU A 86 9.19 -10.53 -25.46
N LEU A 87 10.23 -9.78 -25.06
CA LEU A 87 10.24 -8.31 -25.13
C LEU A 87 10.19 -7.79 -26.56
N ARG A 88 10.77 -8.51 -27.53
CA ARG A 88 10.66 -8.16 -28.96
C ARG A 88 9.26 -8.41 -29.49
N ARG A 89 8.62 -9.51 -29.06
CA ARG A 89 7.30 -9.92 -29.53
C ARG A 89 6.15 -9.11 -28.91
N TYR A 90 6.29 -8.73 -27.63
CA TYR A 90 5.27 -7.98 -26.88
C TYR A 90 5.88 -6.83 -26.05
N PRO A 91 6.55 -5.84 -26.68
CA PRO A 91 7.28 -4.81 -25.97
C PRO A 91 6.38 -4.01 -25.01
N HIS A 92 5.17 -3.66 -25.43
CA HIS A 92 4.27 -2.80 -24.66
C HIS A 92 3.69 -3.53 -23.43
N TRP A 93 3.11 -4.72 -23.66
CA TRP A 93 2.49 -5.51 -22.60
C TRP A 93 3.50 -6.05 -21.61
N ALA A 94 4.71 -6.38 -22.05
CA ALA A 94 5.76 -6.83 -21.15
C ALA A 94 6.21 -5.71 -20.19
N ILE A 95 6.33 -4.46 -20.66
CA ILE A 95 6.70 -3.31 -19.80
C ILE A 95 5.62 -3.09 -18.73
N VAL A 96 4.35 -3.08 -19.13
CA VAL A 96 3.24 -2.87 -18.18
C VAL A 96 3.11 -4.07 -17.23
N GLY A 97 3.18 -5.29 -17.75
CA GLY A 97 2.99 -6.51 -16.97
C GLY A 97 4.06 -6.73 -15.91
N VAL A 98 5.33 -6.46 -16.22
CA VAL A 98 6.45 -6.53 -15.26
C VAL A 98 6.17 -5.71 -14.00
N ARG A 99 5.45 -4.60 -14.13
CA ARG A 99 5.16 -3.69 -13.02
C ARG A 99 4.22 -4.27 -11.97
N PHE A 100 3.38 -5.24 -12.36
CA PHE A 100 2.43 -5.92 -11.45
C PHE A 100 3.01 -7.21 -10.87
N LEU A 101 4.22 -7.61 -11.28
CA LEU A 101 4.88 -8.80 -10.76
C LEU A 101 5.79 -8.42 -9.59
N TYR A 102 5.40 -8.85 -8.40
CA TYR A 102 6.17 -8.65 -7.18
C TYR A 102 7.60 -9.20 -7.34
N GLY A 103 8.59 -8.42 -6.91
CA GLY A 103 10.02 -8.77 -7.01
C GLY A 103 10.65 -8.57 -8.40
N LEU A 104 9.87 -8.19 -9.42
CA LEU A 104 10.40 -7.85 -10.75
C LEU A 104 10.47 -6.35 -11.02
N ARG A 105 10.19 -5.50 -10.01
CA ARG A 105 10.18 -4.05 -10.19
C ARG A 105 11.56 -3.42 -10.32
N ILE A 106 12.57 -3.93 -9.64
CA ILE A 106 13.97 -3.59 -9.94
C ILE A 106 14.48 -4.37 -11.16
N ALA A 107 14.32 -5.71 -11.15
CA ALA A 107 14.95 -6.57 -12.15
C ALA A 107 14.38 -6.37 -13.57
N GLY A 108 13.07 -6.13 -13.67
CA GLY A 108 12.36 -5.98 -14.92
C GLY A 108 12.81 -4.78 -15.76
N PRO A 109 12.77 -3.54 -15.24
CA PRO A 109 13.33 -2.37 -15.92
C PRO A 109 14.79 -2.55 -16.33
N ILE A 110 15.63 -3.16 -15.48
CA ILE A 110 17.03 -3.48 -15.81
C ILE A 110 17.10 -4.42 -17.02
N ILE A 111 16.33 -5.50 -17.02
CA ILE A 111 16.31 -6.47 -18.13
C ILE A 111 15.77 -5.82 -19.42
N ILE A 112 14.73 -5.00 -19.31
CA ILE A 112 14.14 -4.25 -20.44
C ILE A 112 15.17 -3.27 -21.03
N GLY A 113 15.91 -2.55 -20.16
CA GLY A 113 17.01 -1.69 -20.56
C GLY A 113 18.14 -2.45 -21.25
N THR A 114 18.52 -3.59 -20.69
CA THR A 114 19.56 -4.49 -21.24
C THR A 114 19.16 -5.04 -22.61
N ALA A 115 17.86 -5.29 -22.83
CA ALA A 115 17.31 -5.71 -24.12
C ALA A 115 17.30 -4.59 -25.19
N GLY A 116 17.67 -3.36 -24.82
CA GLY A 116 17.81 -2.25 -25.77
C GLY A 116 16.49 -1.61 -26.20
N VAL A 117 15.38 -1.86 -25.48
CA VAL A 117 14.09 -1.20 -25.75
C VAL A 117 14.27 0.32 -25.78
N PRO A 118 13.71 1.08 -26.74
CA PRO A 118 13.90 2.54 -26.80
C PRO A 118 13.46 3.27 -25.52
N PRO A 119 14.18 4.32 -25.05
CA PRO A 119 13.89 4.95 -23.74
C PRO A 119 12.51 5.59 -23.68
N TRP A 120 12.07 6.22 -24.77
CA TRP A 120 10.74 6.84 -24.85
C TRP A 120 9.61 5.81 -24.76
N ARG A 121 9.80 4.61 -25.32
CA ARG A 121 8.81 3.52 -25.24
C ARG A 121 8.69 3.04 -23.80
N PHE A 122 9.84 2.79 -23.17
CA PHE A 122 9.85 2.40 -21.77
C PHE A 122 9.18 3.46 -20.90
N ALA A 123 9.59 4.73 -21.02
CA ALA A 123 9.02 5.82 -20.23
C ALA A 123 7.49 5.93 -20.38
N LEU A 124 6.96 5.85 -21.60
CA LEU A 124 5.53 5.94 -21.86
C LEU A 124 4.74 4.77 -21.24
N PHE A 125 5.11 3.53 -21.54
CA PHE A 125 4.38 2.36 -21.05
C PHE A 125 4.59 2.15 -19.54
N ASN A 126 5.75 2.54 -19.01
CA ASN A 126 6.01 2.54 -17.59
C ASN A 126 5.16 3.58 -16.84
N ALA A 127 5.01 4.79 -17.40
CA ALA A 127 4.13 5.81 -16.85
C ALA A 127 2.66 5.37 -16.87
N ILE A 128 2.19 4.76 -17.96
CA ILE A 128 0.84 4.18 -18.03
C ILE A 128 0.67 3.11 -16.94
N GLY A 129 1.64 2.20 -16.80
CA GLY A 129 1.64 1.22 -15.72
C GLY A 129 1.60 1.86 -14.34
N ALA A 130 2.33 2.96 -14.12
CA ALA A 130 2.35 3.70 -12.86
C ALA A 130 1.00 4.34 -12.54
N LEU A 131 0.35 4.93 -13.53
CA LEU A 131 -0.96 5.55 -13.40
C LEU A 131 -2.07 4.52 -13.14
N LEU A 132 -1.91 3.26 -13.56
CA LEU A 132 -2.83 2.18 -13.22
C LEU A 132 -2.54 1.59 -11.84
N TRP A 133 -1.25 1.36 -11.54
CA TRP A 133 -0.81 0.71 -10.31
C TRP A 133 -1.00 1.59 -9.07
N ALA A 134 -0.65 2.88 -9.14
CA ALA A 134 -0.69 3.77 -7.98
C ALA A 134 -2.10 3.91 -7.37
N PRO A 135 -3.17 4.22 -8.12
CA PRO A 135 -4.52 4.28 -7.57
C PRO A 135 -5.03 2.90 -7.13
N LEU A 136 -4.60 1.81 -7.78
CA LEU A 136 -4.98 0.46 -7.36
C LEU A 136 -4.45 0.16 -5.95
N ILE A 137 -3.15 0.34 -5.71
CA ILE A 137 -2.53 0.05 -4.42
C ILE A 137 -2.99 1.05 -3.34
N ALA A 138 -3.02 2.36 -3.65
CA ALA A 138 -3.54 3.35 -2.71
C ALA A 138 -5.02 3.08 -2.38
N GLY A 139 -5.81 2.66 -3.36
CA GLY A 139 -7.21 2.24 -3.18
C GLY A 139 -7.35 1.00 -2.30
N LEU A 140 -6.48 0.00 -2.44
CA LEU A 140 -6.45 -1.16 -1.55
C LEU A 140 -6.14 -0.74 -0.10
N GLY A 141 -5.17 0.15 0.11
CA GLY A 141 -4.86 0.71 1.43
C GLY A 141 -6.03 1.48 2.04
N TRP A 142 -6.71 2.29 1.23
CA TRP A 142 -7.90 3.04 1.63
C TRP A 142 -9.06 2.10 2.01
N GLY A 143 -9.30 1.08 1.19
CA GLY A 143 -10.33 0.07 1.43
C GLY A 143 -10.06 -0.78 2.68
N PHE A 144 -8.79 -1.10 2.93
CA PHE A 144 -8.36 -1.76 4.16
C PHE A 144 -8.67 -0.91 5.39
N GLY A 145 -8.40 0.40 5.33
CA GLY A 145 -8.77 1.34 6.40
C GLY A 145 -10.27 1.36 6.67
N ARG A 146 -11.09 1.36 5.61
CA ARG A 146 -12.55 1.28 5.72
C ARG A 146 -13.04 -0.04 6.34
N ALA A 147 -12.42 -1.16 6.00
CA ALA A 147 -12.77 -2.46 6.57
C ALA A 147 -12.43 -2.53 8.07
N LEU A 148 -11.26 -2.04 8.46
CA LEU A 148 -10.83 -1.95 9.86
C LEU A 148 -11.70 -1.01 10.69
N SER A 149 -12.05 0.17 10.18
CA SER A 149 -12.94 1.09 10.88
C SER A 149 -14.33 0.47 11.05
N GLY A 150 -14.84 -0.23 10.02
CA GLY A 150 -16.06 -1.02 10.09
C GLY A 150 -16.04 -2.08 11.21
N LEU A 151 -14.99 -2.90 11.29
CA LEU A 151 -14.81 -3.91 12.34
C LEU A 151 -14.67 -3.29 13.73
N SER A 152 -13.88 -2.22 13.87
CA SER A 152 -13.72 -1.50 15.14
C SER A 152 -15.04 -0.92 15.65
N SER A 153 -15.88 -0.40 14.76
CA SER A 153 -17.20 0.13 15.12
C SER A 153 -18.17 -0.96 15.57
N GLN A 154 -18.01 -2.20 15.09
CA GLN A 154 -18.80 -3.34 15.55
C GLN A 154 -18.31 -3.80 16.92
N ILE A 155 -17.00 -3.89 17.13
CA ILE A 155 -16.39 -4.26 18.41
C ILE A 155 -16.75 -3.22 19.49
N GLN A 156 -16.61 -1.92 19.21
CA GLN A 156 -16.99 -0.86 20.14
C GLN A 156 -18.49 -0.87 20.48
N ARG A 157 -19.37 -1.16 19.52
CA ARG A 157 -20.82 -1.30 19.79
C ARG A 157 -21.12 -2.48 20.71
N VAL A 158 -20.44 -3.60 20.52
CA VAL A 158 -20.59 -4.79 21.37
C VAL A 158 -20.06 -4.52 22.78
N GLU A 159 -18.90 -3.85 22.90
CA GLU A 159 -18.30 -3.47 24.18
C GLU A 159 -19.18 -2.47 24.95
N LEU A 160 -19.69 -1.44 24.28
CA LEU A 160 -20.62 -0.48 24.89
C LEU A 160 -21.93 -1.17 25.33
N GLY A 161 -22.44 -2.10 24.53
CA GLY A 161 -23.62 -2.90 24.88
C GLY A 161 -23.40 -3.79 26.10
N LEU A 162 -22.23 -4.42 26.21
CA LEU A 162 -21.82 -5.20 27.38
C LEU A 162 -21.67 -4.33 28.63
N LEU A 163 -21.05 -3.15 28.52
CA LEU A 163 -20.91 -2.21 29.63
C LEU A 163 -22.27 -1.72 30.14
N ILE A 164 -23.21 -1.40 29.23
CA ILE A 164 -24.58 -1.01 29.59
C ILE A 164 -25.29 -2.17 30.30
N LEU A 165 -25.18 -3.40 29.78
CA LEU A 165 -25.77 -4.59 30.40
C LEU A 165 -25.23 -4.84 31.82
N VAL A 166 -23.92 -4.77 32.00
CA VAL A 166 -23.28 -4.90 33.32
C VAL A 166 -23.76 -3.79 34.26
N GLY A 167 -23.81 -2.54 33.78
CA GLY A 167 -24.34 -1.41 34.55
C GLY A 167 -25.78 -1.63 35.03
N LEU A 168 -26.66 -2.15 34.15
CA LEU A 168 -28.04 -2.47 34.49
C LEU A 168 -28.16 -3.60 35.52
N VAL A 169 -27.35 -4.65 35.38
CA VAL A 169 -27.32 -5.77 36.35
C VAL A 169 -26.85 -5.30 37.72
N VAL A 170 -25.81 -4.48 37.78
CA VAL A 170 -25.30 -3.89 39.03
C VAL A 170 -26.35 -2.98 39.65
N ALA A 171 -26.95 -2.08 38.87
CA ALA A 171 -28.00 -1.18 39.35
C ALA A 171 -29.21 -1.96 39.90
N PHE A 172 -29.62 -3.04 39.21
CA PHE A 172 -30.70 -3.91 39.66
C PHE A 172 -30.35 -4.64 40.96
N ALA A 173 -29.14 -5.19 41.08
CA ALA A 173 -28.67 -5.87 42.28
C ALA A 173 -28.58 -4.91 43.48
N VAL A 174 -28.11 -3.68 43.26
CA VAL A 174 -28.08 -2.63 44.29
C VAL A 174 -29.49 -2.25 44.71
N LEU A 175 -30.41 -2.04 43.75
CA LEU A 175 -31.80 -1.71 44.04
C LEU A 175 -32.51 -2.81 44.84
N MET A 176 -32.27 -4.08 44.49
CA MET A 176 -32.83 -5.24 45.20
C MET A 176 -32.29 -5.33 46.63
N ARG A 177 -30.98 -5.12 46.83
CA ARG A 177 -30.38 -5.06 48.18
C ARG A 177 -30.93 -3.89 49.01
N TRP A 178 -31.11 -2.72 48.40
CA TRP A 178 -31.70 -1.55 49.05
C TRP A 178 -33.18 -1.75 49.41
N ARG A 179 -33.94 -2.49 48.59
CA ARG A 179 -35.33 -2.85 48.88
C ARG A 179 -35.44 -3.93 49.96
N ALA A 180 -34.53 -4.90 49.99
CA ALA A 180 -34.48 -5.94 51.02
C ALA A 180 -34.12 -5.36 52.40
N GLY A 181 -33.16 -4.44 52.47
CA GLY A 181 -32.81 -3.73 53.71
C GLY A 181 -33.94 -2.90 54.30
N ARG A 182 -34.79 -2.28 53.45
CA ARG A 182 -35.97 -1.51 53.89
C ARG A 182 -37.17 -2.36 54.34
N ARG A 183 -37.21 -3.66 54.02
CA ARG A 183 -38.25 -4.58 54.51
C ARG A 183 -37.93 -5.12 55.90
N ALA A 184 -36.65 -5.28 56.24
CA ALA A 184 -36.22 -5.75 57.56
C ALA A 184 -36.46 -4.71 58.69
N SER A 185 -36.52 -3.42 58.37
CA SER A 185 -36.76 -2.34 59.34
C SER A 185 -38.23 -2.01 59.59
N ARG A 186 -39.18 -2.73 58.97
CA ARG A 186 -40.64 -2.50 59.09
C ARG A 186 -41.38 -3.61 59.85
N SER A 187 -40.64 -4.57 60.43
CA SER A 187 -41.14 -5.74 61.17
C SER A 187 -40.69 -5.79 62.65
N LYS A 188 -40.23 -4.66 63.19
CA LYS A 188 -40.13 -4.41 64.63
C LYS A 188 -41.04 -3.25 64.96
#